data_AF-A0A3D4GFX7-F1
#
_entry.id   AF-A0A3D4GFX7-F1
#
_cell.length_a   1.000
_cell.length_b   1.000
_cell.length_c   1.000
_cell.angle_alpha   90.00
_cell.angle_beta   90.00
_cell.angle_gamma   90.00
#
_symmetry.space_group_name_H-M   'P 1'
#
loop_
_entity.id
_entity.type
_entity.pdbx_description
1 polymer ?
#
loop_
_entity_poly.entity_id
_entity_poly.type
_entity_poly.pdbx_seq_one_letter_code
_entity_poly.pdbx_strand_id
1 'polypeptide(L)'
;MKLAKEYQFLVIISLFIFAYVLEALVNPLQINLITPYSYLNPQILAKYPFTTAIIAIKSIAIFWTPLFLFSFIQKAYAAKGSIFLVLAGLLQLYSLQEIATGAQIVPLEWSLALSVAGILLLIPTSLFFLQHSFHTMRAKIHSPTPPPIASPQKSTP
;
A
#
# COMPACT_ATOMS: atom_id res chain seq x y z
N MET A 1 -7.07 0.51 -22.86
CA MET A 1 -6.09 0.54 -21.75
C MET A 1 -4.69 0.31 -22.35
N LYS A 2 -3.59 0.88 -21.81
CA LYS A 2 -2.25 0.49 -22.32
C LYS A 2 -2.04 -1.00 -22.02
N LEU A 3 -1.48 -1.76 -22.95
CA LEU A 3 -1.29 -3.21 -22.84
C LEU A 3 -0.65 -3.64 -21.49
N ALA A 4 0.35 -2.91 -21.02
CA ALA A 4 0.99 -3.17 -19.73
C ALA A 4 0.04 -3.09 -18.52
N LYS A 5 -0.93 -2.17 -18.54
CA LYS A 5 -1.91 -2.02 -17.46
C LYS A 5 -2.93 -3.16 -17.46
N GLU A 6 -3.27 -3.67 -18.64
CA GLU A 6 -4.15 -4.83 -18.79
C GLU A 6 -3.51 -6.10 -18.23
N TYR A 7 -2.24 -6.34 -18.56
CA TYR A 7 -1.49 -7.42 -17.93
C TYR A 7 -1.40 -7.27 -16.42
N GLN A 8 -1.11 -6.06 -15.91
CA GLN A 8 -1.05 -5.83 -14.47
C GLN A 8 -2.39 -6.14 -13.77
N PHE A 9 -3.51 -5.73 -14.37
CA PHE A 9 -4.84 -6.05 -13.86
C PHE A 9 -5.11 -7.55 -13.85
N LEU A 10 -4.84 -8.23 -14.98
CA LEU A 10 -5.01 -9.68 -15.09
C LEU A 10 -4.19 -10.42 -14.04
N VAL A 11 -2.93 -10.02 -13.81
CA VAL A 11 -2.09 -10.64 -12.78
C VAL A 11 -2.69 -10.45 -11.38
N ILE A 12 -3.18 -9.24 -11.03
CA ILE A 12 -3.81 -9.00 -9.73
C ILE A 12 -5.02 -9.91 -9.52
N ILE A 13 -5.91 -9.99 -10.53
CA ILE A 13 -7.09 -10.85 -10.47
C ILE A 13 -6.70 -12.33 -10.40
N SER A 14 -5.73 -12.76 -11.19
CA SER A 14 -5.20 -14.13 -11.13
C SER A 14 -4.63 -14.47 -9.77
N LEU A 15 -3.94 -13.55 -9.09
CA LEU A 15 -3.43 -13.78 -7.73
C LEU A 15 -4.57 -13.97 -6.72
N PHE A 16 -5.64 -13.16 -6.80
CA PHE A 16 -6.80 -13.33 -5.92
C PHE A 16 -7.52 -14.66 -6.18
N ILE A 17 -7.76 -15.00 -7.44
CA ILE A 17 -8.41 -16.27 -7.82
C ILE A 17 -7.52 -17.45 -7.39
N PHE A 18 -6.22 -17.37 -7.62
CA PHE A 18 -5.29 -18.43 -7.27
C PHE A 18 -5.24 -18.63 -5.74
N ALA A 19 -5.14 -17.54 -4.96
CA ALA A 19 -5.22 -17.63 -3.51
C ALA A 19 -6.54 -18.25 -3.04
N TYR A 20 -7.67 -17.86 -3.63
CA TYR A 20 -9.00 -18.41 -3.30
C TYR A 20 -9.08 -19.93 -3.57
N VAL A 21 -8.56 -20.38 -4.71
CA VAL A 21 -8.52 -21.81 -5.05
C VAL A 21 -7.62 -22.58 -4.09
N LEU A 22 -6.45 -22.04 -3.74
CA LEU A 22 -5.56 -22.67 -2.77
C LEU A 22 -6.20 -22.76 -1.38
N GLU A 23 -7.01 -21.76 -1.01
CA GLU A 23 -7.72 -21.74 0.26
C GLU A 23 -8.75 -22.86 0.37
N ALA A 24 -9.39 -23.24 -0.74
CA ALA A 24 -10.30 -24.38 -0.78
C ALA A 24 -9.62 -25.73 -0.52
N LEU A 25 -8.28 -25.79 -0.61
CA LEU A 25 -7.50 -27.02 -0.39
C LEU A 25 -6.97 -27.16 1.05
N VAL A 26 -7.14 -26.13 1.89
CA VAL A 26 -6.61 -26.12 3.26
C VAL A 26 -7.71 -25.87 4.28
N ASN A 27 -7.55 -26.45 5.47
CA ASN A 27 -8.43 -26.14 6.58
C ASN A 27 -8.16 -24.70 7.07
N PRO A 28 -9.20 -23.97 7.50
CA PRO A 28 -9.04 -22.65 8.09
C PRO A 28 -8.06 -22.66 9.27
N LEU A 29 -7.26 -21.62 9.36
CA LEU A 29 -6.23 -21.48 10.39
C LEU A 29 -6.88 -21.16 11.74
N GLN A 30 -6.93 -22.17 12.61
CA GLN A 30 -7.47 -22.07 13.97
C GLN A 30 -6.33 -21.97 15.00
N ILE A 31 -5.69 -20.80 15.07
CA ILE A 31 -4.68 -20.52 16.08
C ILE A 31 -5.06 -19.24 16.83
N ASN A 32 -4.78 -19.21 18.14
CA ASN A 32 -4.96 -18.00 18.92
C ASN A 32 -3.69 -17.16 18.88
N LEU A 33 -3.76 -15.98 18.25
CA LEU A 33 -2.66 -15.04 18.14
C LEU A 33 -2.93 -13.83 19.02
N ILE A 34 -1.91 -13.36 19.73
CA ILE A 34 -1.99 -12.10 20.49
C ILE A 34 -1.95 -10.89 19.54
N THR A 35 -1.15 -11.01 18.47
CA THR A 35 -1.02 -9.97 17.43
C THR A 35 -0.85 -10.65 16.06
N PRO A 36 -1.15 -9.98 14.94
CA PRO A 36 -0.89 -10.53 13.60
C PRO A 36 0.58 -10.91 13.39
N TYR A 37 1.52 -10.17 14.00
CA TYR A 37 2.95 -10.41 13.83
C TYR A 37 3.44 -11.67 14.54
N SER A 38 2.70 -12.17 15.53
CA SER A 38 3.00 -13.43 16.19
C SER A 38 3.00 -14.61 15.22
N TYR A 39 2.30 -14.52 14.09
CA TYR A 39 2.32 -15.52 13.02
C TYR A 39 3.68 -15.65 12.32
N LEU A 40 4.48 -14.57 12.28
CA LEU A 40 5.79 -14.55 11.63
C LEU A 40 6.86 -15.34 12.42
N ASN A 41 6.48 -15.93 13.54
CA ASN A 41 7.32 -16.86 14.28
C ASN A 41 7.71 -18.06 13.37
N PRO A 42 9.02 -18.35 13.21
CA PRO A 42 9.49 -19.40 12.29
C PRO A 42 8.89 -20.78 12.56
N GLN A 43 8.62 -21.11 13.83
CA GLN A 43 8.01 -22.38 14.21
C GLN A 43 6.56 -22.49 13.71
N ILE A 44 5.79 -21.38 13.71
CA ILE A 44 4.42 -21.34 13.17
C ILE A 44 4.46 -21.42 11.65
N LEU A 45 5.33 -20.65 10.99
CA LEU A 45 5.47 -20.66 9.53
C LEU A 45 5.83 -22.06 9.00
N ALA A 46 6.76 -22.74 9.67
CA ALA A 46 7.16 -24.11 9.31
C ALA A 46 6.04 -25.14 9.54
N LYS A 47 5.16 -24.90 10.52
CA LYS A 47 4.00 -25.76 10.80
C LYS A 47 2.89 -25.59 9.77
N TYR A 48 2.70 -24.38 9.22
CA TYR A 48 1.64 -24.04 8.28
C TYR A 48 2.19 -23.47 6.96
N PRO A 49 2.99 -24.23 6.19
CA PRO A 49 3.68 -23.71 5.01
C PRO A 49 2.70 -23.34 3.88
N PHE A 50 1.65 -24.14 3.66
CA PHE A 50 0.65 -23.85 2.64
C PHE A 50 -0.18 -22.60 2.97
N THR A 51 -0.66 -22.48 4.22
CA THR A 51 -1.35 -21.27 4.68
C THR A 51 -0.46 -20.04 4.59
N THR A 52 0.82 -20.17 4.93
CA THR A 52 1.82 -19.10 4.78
C THR A 52 1.92 -18.63 3.33
N ALA A 53 1.96 -19.56 2.38
CA ALA A 53 2.00 -19.23 0.96
C ALA A 53 0.72 -18.49 0.51
N ILE A 54 -0.46 -18.93 0.96
CA ILE A 54 -1.74 -18.26 0.68
C ILE A 54 -1.74 -16.83 1.21
N ILE A 55 -1.31 -16.63 2.46
CA ILE A 55 -1.19 -15.31 3.10
C ILE A 55 -0.24 -14.42 2.28
N ALA A 56 0.91 -14.95 1.85
CA ALA A 56 1.88 -14.21 1.04
C ALA A 56 1.29 -13.77 -0.31
N ILE A 57 0.62 -14.68 -1.02
CA ILE A 57 -0.02 -14.38 -2.32
C ILE A 57 -1.09 -13.29 -2.16
N LYS A 58 -1.97 -13.43 -1.15
CA LYS A 58 -2.99 -12.42 -0.84
C LYS A 58 -2.37 -11.06 -0.51
N SER A 59 -1.32 -11.06 0.30
CA SER A 59 -0.61 -9.83 0.69
C SER A 59 -0.08 -9.09 -0.53
N ILE A 60 0.51 -9.81 -1.49
CA ILE A 60 1.01 -9.25 -2.75
C ILE A 60 -0.14 -8.69 -3.58
N ALA A 61 -1.24 -9.42 -3.72
CA ALA A 61 -2.42 -8.96 -4.47
C ALA A 61 -3.03 -7.69 -3.86
N ILE A 62 -3.20 -7.66 -2.54
CA ILE A 62 -3.69 -6.49 -1.78
C ILE A 62 -2.73 -5.31 -1.95
N PHE A 63 -1.42 -5.53 -1.83
CA PHE A 63 -0.40 -4.49 -1.99
C PHE A 63 -0.39 -3.88 -3.41
N TRP A 64 -0.51 -4.71 -4.45
CA TRP A 64 -0.52 -4.25 -5.84
C TRP A 64 -1.81 -3.54 -6.26
N THR A 65 -2.93 -3.83 -5.60
CA THR A 65 -4.23 -3.24 -5.92
C THR A 65 -4.24 -1.70 -5.85
N PRO A 66 -3.89 -1.03 -4.73
CA PRO A 66 -3.85 0.42 -4.68
C PRO A 66 -2.77 0.98 -5.62
N LEU A 67 -1.61 0.32 -5.79
CA LEU A 67 -0.59 0.73 -6.76
C LEU A 67 -1.14 0.80 -8.19
N PHE A 68 -1.91 -0.21 -8.58
CA PHE A 68 -2.59 -0.24 -9.87
C PHE A 68 -3.63 0.88 -9.99
N LEU A 69 -4.49 1.08 -8.98
CA LEU A 69 -5.49 2.14 -8.98
C LEU A 69 -4.86 3.54 -9.06
N PHE A 70 -3.81 3.80 -8.29
CA PHE A 70 -3.10 5.07 -8.33
C PHE A 70 -2.23 5.26 -9.58
N SER A 71 -2.04 4.22 -10.41
CA SER A 71 -1.38 4.34 -11.71
C SER A 71 -2.16 5.17 -12.73
N PHE A 72 -3.46 5.40 -12.51
CA PHE A 72 -4.31 6.22 -13.37
C PHE A 72 -4.25 7.71 -13.04
N ILE A 73 -3.85 8.06 -11.82
CA ILE A 73 -3.73 9.45 -11.37
C ILE A 73 -2.33 9.98 -11.70
N GLN A 74 -2.23 11.09 -12.43
CA GLN A 74 -0.93 11.68 -12.76
C GLN A 74 -0.49 12.71 -11.71
N LYS A 75 0.82 12.75 -11.42
CA LYS A 75 1.53 13.85 -10.71
C LYS A 75 0.96 14.34 -9.36
N ALA A 76 0.24 13.50 -8.63
CA ALA A 76 -0.27 13.82 -7.28
C ALA A 76 0.54 13.13 -6.17
N TYR A 77 1.86 13.32 -6.14
CA TYR A 77 2.78 12.54 -5.29
C TYR A 77 2.46 12.63 -3.78
N ALA A 78 2.24 13.84 -3.25
CA ALA A 78 1.91 14.02 -1.83
C ALA A 78 0.58 13.37 -1.44
N ALA A 79 -0.46 13.54 -2.28
CA ALA A 79 -1.77 12.94 -2.04
C ALA A 79 -1.70 11.42 -2.09
N LYS A 80 -0.98 10.85 -3.07
CA LYS A 80 -0.73 9.41 -3.14
C LYS A 80 -0.04 8.91 -1.88
N GLY A 81 1.09 9.52 -1.49
CA GLY A 81 1.81 9.14 -0.27
C GLY A 81 0.90 9.17 0.97
N SER A 82 0.09 10.21 1.12
CA SER A 82 -0.84 10.36 2.24
C SER A 82 -1.93 9.28 2.25
N ILE A 83 -2.51 8.96 1.08
CA ILE A 83 -3.53 7.90 0.99
C ILE A 83 -2.93 6.52 1.28
N PHE A 84 -1.73 6.24 0.75
CA PHE A 84 -1.03 4.99 1.06
C PHE A 84 -0.71 4.86 2.55
N LEU A 85 -0.32 5.96 3.21
CA LEU A 85 -0.10 5.98 4.66
C LEU A 85 -1.38 5.69 5.45
N VAL A 86 -2.49 6.34 5.08
CA VAL A 86 -3.79 6.08 5.72
C VAL A 86 -4.23 4.64 5.48
N LEU A 87 -4.14 4.14 4.25
CA LEU A 87 -4.46 2.74 3.95
C LEU A 87 -3.59 1.76 4.75
N ALA A 88 -2.28 1.99 4.83
CA ALA A 88 -1.39 1.18 5.65
C ALA A 88 -1.85 1.14 7.11
N GLY A 89 -2.15 2.30 7.70
CA GLY A 89 -2.67 2.42 9.06
C GLY A 89 -4.00 1.69 9.25
N LEU A 90 -4.97 1.87 8.34
CA LEU A 90 -6.26 1.19 8.41
C LEU A 90 -6.12 -0.33 8.31
N LEU A 91 -5.26 -0.84 7.43
CA LEU A 91 -5.00 -2.27 7.32
C LEU A 91 -4.37 -2.84 8.60
N GLN A 92 -3.44 -2.12 9.23
CA GLN A 92 -2.86 -2.53 10.52
C GLN A 92 -3.91 -2.53 11.63
N LEU A 93 -4.67 -1.44 11.77
CA LEU A 93 -5.68 -1.29 12.82
C LEU A 93 -6.79 -2.32 12.69
N TYR A 94 -7.27 -2.54 11.48
CA TYR A 94 -8.29 -3.56 11.20
C TYR A 94 -7.80 -4.96 11.60
N SER A 95 -6.60 -5.35 11.13
CA SER A 95 -6.03 -6.65 11.46
C SER A 95 -5.79 -6.84 12.96
N LEU A 96 -5.27 -5.81 13.62
CA LEU A 96 -5.04 -5.82 15.06
C LEU A 96 -6.35 -5.98 15.83
N GLN A 97 -7.37 -5.19 15.46
CA GLN A 97 -8.68 -5.24 16.11
C GLN A 97 -9.28 -6.63 15.94
N GLU A 98 -9.34 -7.14 14.71
CA GLU A 98 -9.94 -8.43 14.38
C GLU A 98 -9.33 -9.59 15.20
N ILE A 99 -8.00 -9.60 15.34
CA ILE A 99 -7.26 -10.61 16.09
C ILE A 99 -7.40 -10.42 17.60
N ALA A 100 -7.25 -9.18 18.08
CA ALA A 100 -7.29 -8.88 19.52
C ALA A 100 -8.69 -9.06 20.13
N THR A 101 -9.75 -8.76 19.37
CA THR A 101 -11.13 -8.95 19.82
C THR A 101 -11.66 -10.35 19.51
N GLY A 102 -10.93 -11.14 18.71
CA GLY A 102 -11.40 -12.44 18.23
C GLY A 102 -12.73 -12.35 17.49
N ALA A 103 -12.97 -11.25 16.77
CA ALA A 103 -14.30 -10.97 16.18
C ALA A 103 -14.69 -11.97 15.07
N GLN A 104 -13.70 -12.58 14.41
CA GLN A 104 -13.86 -13.60 13.37
C GLN A 104 -14.85 -13.20 12.24
N ILE A 105 -14.93 -11.89 11.95
CA ILE A 105 -15.64 -11.30 10.81
C ILE A 105 -15.05 -11.84 9.50
N VAL A 106 -13.72 -11.97 9.44
CA VAL A 106 -13.01 -12.58 8.30
C VAL A 106 -12.10 -13.72 8.78
N PRO A 107 -11.81 -14.71 7.91
CA PRO A 107 -10.82 -15.73 8.22
C PRO A 107 -9.47 -15.11 8.63
N LEU A 108 -8.78 -15.75 9.57
CA LEU A 108 -7.54 -15.24 10.16
C LEU A 108 -6.47 -14.94 9.10
N GLU A 109 -6.43 -15.73 8.03
CA GLU A 109 -5.55 -15.58 6.88
C GLU A 109 -5.72 -14.22 6.18
N TRP A 110 -6.95 -13.71 6.11
CA TRP A 110 -7.21 -12.38 5.56
C TRP A 110 -6.64 -11.29 6.47
N SER A 111 -6.88 -11.38 7.78
CA SER A 111 -6.33 -10.44 8.75
C SER A 111 -4.80 -10.41 8.71
N LEU A 112 -4.17 -11.59 8.61
CA LEU A 112 -2.72 -11.71 8.46
C LEU A 112 -2.22 -11.10 7.14
N ALA A 113 -2.91 -11.37 6.04
CA ALA A 113 -2.54 -10.83 4.73
C ALA A 113 -2.68 -9.30 4.67
N LEU A 114 -3.73 -8.75 5.28
CA LEU A 114 -3.93 -7.30 5.40
C LEU A 114 -2.81 -6.65 6.23
N SER A 115 -2.40 -7.29 7.34
CA SER A 115 -1.28 -6.82 8.15
C SER A 115 0.02 -6.79 7.35
N VAL A 116 0.37 -7.86 6.64
CA VAL A 116 1.59 -7.89 5.83
C VAL A 116 1.53 -6.86 4.69
N ALA A 117 0.40 -6.79 3.98
CA ALA A 117 0.20 -5.80 2.91
C ALA A 117 0.31 -4.37 3.43
N GLY A 118 -0.27 -4.06 4.59
CA GLY A 118 -0.20 -2.72 5.19
C GLY A 118 1.22 -2.29 5.52
N ILE A 119 2.07 -3.21 6.03
CA ILE A 119 3.51 -2.93 6.20
C ILE A 119 4.16 -2.65 4.85
N LEU A 120 3.89 -3.48 3.83
CA LEU A 120 4.47 -3.30 2.50
C LEU A 120 4.08 -1.96 1.86
N LEU A 121 2.88 -1.43 2.12
CA LEU A 121 2.43 -0.13 1.63
C LEU A 121 3.24 1.05 2.18
N LEU A 122 4.02 0.87 3.26
CA LEU A 122 4.94 1.91 3.75
C LEU A 122 6.09 2.18 2.76
N ILE A 123 6.45 1.20 1.92
CA ILE A 123 7.49 1.35 0.89
C ILE A 123 7.04 2.39 -0.16
N PRO A 124 5.93 2.22 -0.90
CA PRO A 124 5.48 3.22 -1.86
C PRO A 124 5.07 4.53 -1.19
N THR A 125 4.59 4.51 0.06
CA THR A 125 4.37 5.73 0.86
C THR A 125 5.63 6.58 0.91
N SER A 126 6.74 5.98 1.33
CA SER A 126 8.04 6.65 1.46
C SER A 126 8.53 7.16 0.09
N LEU A 127 8.40 6.34 -0.95
CA LEU A 127 8.80 6.73 -2.31
C LEU A 127 8.01 7.92 -2.85
N PHE A 128 6.70 7.97 -2.63
CA PHE A 128 5.87 9.09 -3.08
C PHE A 128 6.20 10.40 -2.35
N PHE A 129 6.48 10.35 -1.05
CA PHE A 129 6.93 11.53 -0.33
C PHE A 129 8.30 12.01 -0.81
N LEU A 130 9.25 11.09 -1.08
CA LEU A 130 10.54 11.46 -1.68
C LEU A 130 10.36 12.13 -3.05
N GLN A 131 9.53 11.55 -3.93
CA GLN A 131 9.22 12.14 -5.24
C GLN A 131 8.59 13.53 -5.12
N HIS A 132 7.71 13.73 -4.14
CA HIS A 132 7.13 15.05 -3.88
C HIS A 132 8.19 16.08 -3.46
N SER A 133 9.10 15.70 -2.55
CA SER A 133 10.20 16.57 -2.12
C SER A 133 11.11 16.97 -3.29
N PHE A 134 11.53 16.01 -4.12
CA PHE A 134 12.35 16.30 -5.31
C PHE A 134 11.63 17.18 -6.33
N HIS A 135 10.34 16.92 -6.59
CA HIS A 135 9.54 17.73 -7.50
C HIS A 135 9.44 19.19 -7.02
N THR A 136 9.20 19.38 -5.72
CA THR A 136 9.10 20.71 -5.10
C THR A 136 10.43 21.46 -5.13
N MET A 137 11.54 20.79 -4.83
CA MET A 137 12.89 21.39 -4.92
C MET A 137 13.21 21.83 -6.35
N ARG A 138 12.95 20.97 -7.36
CA ARG A 138 13.22 21.31 -8.76
C ARG A 138 12.40 22.51 -9.23
N ALA A 139 11.12 22.58 -8.83
CA ALA A 139 10.24 23.71 -9.16
C ALA A 139 10.77 25.04 -8.61
N LYS A 140 11.26 25.05 -7.36
CA LYS A 140 11.85 26.26 -6.75
C LYS A 140 13.10 26.76 -7.48
N ILE A 141 13.96 25.85 -7.96
CA ILE A 141 15.21 26.21 -8.66
C ILE A 141 14.92 26.84 -10.04
N HIS A 142 13.85 26.43 -10.71
CA HIS A 142 13.53 26.89 -12.08
C HIS A 142 12.52 28.06 -12.10
N SER A 143 12.17 28.62 -10.94
CA SER A 143 11.28 29.78 -10.86
C SER A 143 12.07 31.03 -11.28
N PRO A 144 11.74 31.71 -12.40
CA PRO A 144 12.44 32.93 -12.80
C PRO A 144 12.20 34.03 -11.75
N THR A 145 13.27 34.74 -11.38
CA THR A 145 13.21 35.91 -10.50
C THR A 145 12.19 36.91 -11.07
N PRO A 146 11.20 37.40 -10.29
CA PRO A 146 10.28 38.40 -10.79
C PRO A 146 11.06 39.64 -11.24
N PRO A 147 10.69 40.27 -12.38
CA PRO A 147 11.39 41.46 -12.86
C PRO A 147 11.32 42.56 -11.78
N PRO A 148 12.40 43.36 -11.61
CA PRO A 148 12.41 44.42 -10.62
C PRO A 148 11.25 45.39 -10.88
N ILE A 149 10.48 45.68 -9.84
CA ILE A 149 9.39 46.66 -9.86
C ILE A 149 10.00 47.98 -10.33
N ALA A 150 9.60 48.45 -11.52
CA ALA A 150 10.03 49.73 -12.03
C ALA A 150 9.65 50.81 -11.00
N SER A 151 10.66 51.45 -10.41
CA SER A 151 10.49 52.59 -9.52
C SER A 151 9.64 53.67 -10.20
N PRO A 152 8.66 54.28 -9.51
CA PRO A 152 7.80 55.28 -10.11
C PRO A 152 8.67 56.43 -10.62
N GLN A 153 8.60 56.69 -11.93
CA GLN A 153 9.20 57.86 -12.55
C GLN A 153 8.67 59.10 -11.83
N LYS A 154 9.56 59.75 -11.08
CA LYS A 154 9.29 61.04 -10.46
C LYS A 154 9.15 62.05 -11.61
N SER A 155 7.92 62.45 -11.92
CA SER A 155 7.65 63.55 -12.85
C SER A 155 8.18 64.85 -12.22
N THR A 156 9.34 65.30 -12.66
CA THR A 156 9.81 66.66 -12.40
C THR A 156 9.20 67.63 -13.42
N PRO A 157 8.90 68.87 -12.97
CA PRO A 157 8.06 69.85 -13.67
C PRO A 157 8.69 70.45 -14.93
#